data_AF-A0A6G2DH58-F1
#
_entry.id   AF-A0A6G2DH58-F1
#
_cell.length_a   1.000
_cell.length_b   1.000
_cell.length_c   1.000
_cell.angle_alpha   90.00
_cell.angle_beta   90.00
_cell.angle_gamma   90.00
#
_symmetry.space_group_name_H-M   'P 1'
#
loop_
_entity.id
_entity.type
_entity.pdbx_description
1 polymer ?
#
loop_
_entity_poly.entity_id
_entity_poly.type
_entity_poly.pdbx_seq_one_letter_code
_entity_poly.pdbx_strand_id
1 'polypeptide(L)' 'ASYVEYINENKDVIFDTPIYTDGEMDEITVEVARQYTTGYHENVMSFANNIHTHEGGTHEQGFRTSLTRVINDYARKNK' A
#
# COMPACT_ATOMS: atom_id res chain seq x y z
N ALA A 1 9.99 2.30 -3.71
CA ALA A 1 9.29 3.51 -3.24
C ALA A 1 9.04 4.55 -4.36
N SER A 2 9.99 4.77 -5.27
CA SER A 2 9.94 5.86 -6.27
C SER A 2 8.69 5.92 -7.17
N TYR A 3 8.01 4.78 -7.42
CA TYR A 3 6.75 4.80 -8.16
C TYR A 3 5.63 5.55 -7.41
N VAL A 4 5.59 5.44 -6.07
CA VAL A 4 4.62 6.18 -5.25
C VAL A 4 4.93 7.67 -5.23
N GLU A 5 6.22 8.04 -5.15
CA GLU A 5 6.67 9.43 -5.23
C GLU A 5 6.22 10.07 -6.55
N TYR A 6 6.43 9.35 -7.65
CA TYR A 6 5.97 9.77 -8.98
C TYR A 6 4.44 9.96 -9.05
N ILE A 7 3.65 9.02 -8.52
CA ILE A 7 2.18 9.12 -8.52
C ILE A 7 1.67 10.28 -7.65
N ASN A 8 2.44 10.68 -6.63
CA ASN A 8 2.06 11.71 -5.68
C ASN A 8 2.77 13.05 -5.89
N GLU A 9 3.58 13.21 -6.94
CA GLU A 9 4.37 14.44 -7.20
C GLU A 9 3.53 15.72 -7.18
N ASN A 10 2.26 15.63 -7.60
CA ASN A 10 1.31 16.75 -7.67
C ASN A 10 0.23 16.70 -6.57
N LYS A 11 0.49 15.99 -5.46
CA LYS A 11 -0.46 15.85 -4.35
C LYS A 11 0.17 16.30 -3.04
N ASP A 12 -0.66 16.83 -2.15
CA ASP A 12 -0.24 17.15 -0.79
C ASP A 12 -0.12 15.87 0.04
N VAL A 13 1.12 15.43 0.29
CA VAL A 13 1.45 14.23 1.07
C VAL A 13 1.39 14.51 2.58
N ILE A 14 1.02 13.52 3.39
CA ILE A 14 0.97 13.65 4.86
C ILE A 14 2.38 13.49 5.47
N PHE A 15 3.25 12.74 4.81
CA PHE A 15 4.63 12.50 5.24
C PHE A 15 5.52 12.32 4.01
N ASP A 16 6.77 12.78 4.10
CA ASP A 16 7.66 12.93 2.94
C ASP A 16 8.10 11.58 2.35
N THR A 17 8.49 10.62 3.20
CA THR A 17 9.05 9.35 2.75
C THR A 17 7.97 8.26 2.61
N PRO A 18 7.72 7.71 1.41
CA PRO A 18 6.78 6.59 1.26
C PRO A 18 7.20 5.39 2.10
N ILE A 19 6.20 4.73 2.69
CA ILE A 19 6.40 3.46 3.39
C ILE A 19 6.66 2.39 2.33
N TYR A 20 7.75 1.64 2.50
CA TYR A 20 8.09 0.49 1.66
C TYR A 20 8.29 -0.74 2.55
N THR A 21 7.77 -1.88 2.11
CA THR A 21 7.99 -3.18 2.74
C THR A 21 7.94 -4.27 1.68
N ASP A 22 8.79 -5.27 1.84
CA ASP A 22 8.82 -6.48 1.03
C ASP A 22 8.83 -7.71 1.94
N GLY A 23 8.52 -8.86 1.36
CA GLY A 23 8.60 -10.14 2.05
C GLY A 23 8.43 -11.31 1.10
N GLU A 24 8.97 -12.46 1.50
CA GLU A 24 8.85 -13.72 0.78
C GLU A 24 8.36 -14.80 1.74
N MET A 25 7.37 -15.57 1.30
CA MET A 25 6.85 -16.72 2.03
C MET A 25 6.36 -17.76 1.04
N ASP A 26 6.71 -19.02 1.25
CA ASP A 26 6.30 -20.13 0.38
C ASP A 26 6.55 -19.86 -1.11
N GLU A 27 7.73 -19.30 -1.45
CA GLU A 27 8.14 -18.89 -2.81
C GLU A 27 7.28 -17.77 -3.43
N ILE A 28 6.41 -17.13 -2.65
CA ILE A 28 5.62 -15.97 -3.06
C ILE A 28 6.27 -14.70 -2.52
N THR A 29 6.79 -13.88 -3.42
CA THR A 29 7.32 -12.55 -3.10
C THR A 29 6.22 -11.49 -3.21
N VAL A 30 6.13 -10.62 -2.20
CA VAL A 30 5.22 -9.47 -2.18
C VAL A 30 6.00 -8.22 -1.85
N GLU A 31 5.81 -7.18 -2.66
CA GLU A 31 6.35 -5.84 -2.40
C GLU A 31 5.23 -4.82 -2.34
N VAL A 32 5.30 -3.89 -1.39
CA VAL A 32 4.30 -2.86 -1.16
C VAL A 32 4.98 -1.52 -0.91
N ALA A 33 4.56 -0.50 -1.68
CA ALA A 33 4.87 0.89 -1.40
C ALA A 33 3.57 1.68 -1.21
N ARG A 34 3.51 2.56 -0.20
CA ARG A 34 2.33 3.38 0.13
C ARG A 34 2.73 4.74 0.67
N GLN A 35 1.91 5.75 0.38
CA GLN A 35 1.97 7.06 1.03
C GLN A 35 0.56 7.65 1.11
N TYR A 36 0.22 8.27 2.24
CA TYR A 36 -1.05 8.96 2.40
C TYR A 36 -0.95 10.42 1.94
N THR A 37 -2.04 10.92 1.36
CA THR A 37 -2.20 12.32 0.96
C THR A 37 -3.38 12.93 1.69
N THR A 38 -3.55 14.25 1.61
CA THR A 38 -4.69 14.97 2.18
C THR A 38 -6.00 14.78 1.40
N GLY A 39 -5.91 14.17 0.20
CA GLY A 39 -7.06 13.90 -0.65
C GLY A 39 -7.95 12.77 -0.12
N TYR A 40 -9.22 12.78 -0.53
CA TYR A 40 -10.20 11.75 -0.16
C TYR A 40 -10.27 10.57 -1.14
N HIS A 41 -9.57 10.66 -2.27
CA HIS A 41 -9.56 9.60 -3.27
C HIS A 41 -8.49 8.55 -2.94
N GLU A 42 -8.91 7.29 -2.88
CA GLU A 42 -8.00 6.15 -2.82
C GLU A 42 -7.50 5.80 -4.23
N ASN A 43 -6.20 5.53 -4.36
CA ASN A 43 -5.61 4.95 -5.55
C ASN A 43 -4.72 3.77 -5.15
N VAL A 44 -5.14 2.56 -5.52
CA VAL A 44 -4.39 1.31 -5.31
C VAL A 44 -4.07 0.74 -6.67
N MET A 45 -2.79 0.56 -6.95
CA MET A 45 -2.30 -0.12 -8.15
C MET A 45 -1.71 -1.46 -7.74
N SER A 46 -2.28 -2.54 -8.25
CA SER A 46 -1.91 -3.91 -7.89
C SER A 46 -1.36 -4.66 -9.10
N PHE A 47 -0.33 -5.48 -8.88
CA PHE A 47 0.38 -6.18 -9.94
C PHE A 47 0.64 -7.63 -9.54
N ALA A 48 0.61 -8.52 -10.53
CA ALA A 48 1.07 -9.90 -10.40
C ALA A 48 2.04 -10.18 -11.55
N ASN A 49 3.29 -10.54 -11.24
CA ASN A 49 4.34 -10.78 -12.25
C ASN A 49 4.48 -9.61 -13.25
N ASN A 50 4.50 -8.37 -12.74
CA ASN A 50 4.55 -7.12 -13.51
C ASN A 50 3.31 -6.81 -14.38
N ILE A 51 2.27 -7.64 -14.35
CA ILE A 51 1.00 -7.38 -15.04
C ILE A 51 0.06 -6.62 -14.11
N HIS A 52 -0.44 -5.47 -14.56
CA HIS A 52 -1.39 -4.65 -13.80
C HIS A 52 -2.76 -5.33 -13.69
N THR A 53 -3.15 -5.68 -12.46
CA THR A 53 -4.41 -6.35 -12.15
C THR A 53 -5.50 -5.32 -11.86
N HIS A 54 -6.15 -4.82 -12.91
CA HIS A 54 -7.14 -3.74 -12.80
C HIS A 54 -8.37 -4.10 -11.97
N GLU A 55 -8.76 -5.39 -11.97
CA GLU A 55 -9.86 -5.91 -11.17
C GLU A 55 -9.41 -6.32 -9.76
N GLY A 56 -8.15 -6.06 -9.40
CA GLY A 56 -7.54 -6.47 -8.15
C GLY A 56 -7.24 -7.97 -8.11
N GLY A 57 -7.49 -8.59 -6.95
CA GLY A 57 -7.24 -10.01 -6.73
C GLY A 57 -6.99 -10.31 -5.26
N THR A 58 -6.51 -11.52 -4.99
CA THR A 58 -6.25 -12.01 -3.63
C THR A 58 -5.15 -11.22 -2.92
N HIS A 59 -4.10 -10.81 -3.64
CA HIS A 59 -3.01 -9.96 -3.15
C HIS A 59 -3.54 -8.59 -2.68
N GLU A 60 -4.40 -7.95 -3.47
CA GLU A 60 -4.99 -6.65 -3.10
C GLU A 60 -5.94 -6.79 -1.91
N GLN A 61 -6.83 -7.80 -1.92
CA GLN A 61 -7.75 -8.03 -0.81
C GLN A 61 -6.99 -8.32 0.50
N GLY A 62 -5.93 -9.13 0.43
CA GLY A 62 -5.04 -9.42 1.55
C GLY A 62 -4.36 -8.16 2.08
N PHE A 63 -3.86 -7.30 1.20
CA PHE A 63 -3.28 -6.01 1.57
C PHE A 63 -4.29 -5.11 2.30
N ARG A 64 -5.51 -4.94 1.76
CA ARG A 64 -6.55 -4.09 2.38
C ARG A 64 -6.96 -4.61 3.76
N THR A 65 -7.15 -5.93 3.87
CA THR A 65 -7.56 -6.59 5.14
C THR A 65 -6.47 -6.45 6.19
N SER A 66 -5.21 -6.75 5.84
CA SER A 66 -4.07 -6.66 6.76
C SER A 66 -3.81 -5.22 7.20
N LEU A 67 -3.87 -4.24 6.28
CA LEU A 67 -3.70 -2.83 6.61
C LEU A 67 -4.76 -2.35 7.61
N THR A 68 -6.02 -2.68 7.35
CA THR A 68 -7.14 -2.32 8.23
C THR A 68 -6.92 -2.89 9.63
N ARG A 69 -6.49 -4.15 9.72
CA ARG A 69 -6.19 -4.80 11.00
C ARG A 69 -5.03 -4.10 11.73
N VAL A 70 -3.91 -3.84 11.05
CA VAL A 70 -2.72 -3.23 11.65
C VAL A 70 -3.02 -1.83 12.19
N ILE A 71 -3.73 -0.99 11.43
CA ILE A 71 -4.10 0.36 11.87
C ILE A 71 -5.01 0.30 13.10
N ASN A 72 -6.02 -0.56 13.07
CA ASN A 72 -6.95 -0.71 14.20
C ASN A 72 -6.24 -1.24 15.46
N ASP A 73 -5.36 -2.23 15.31
CA ASP A 73 -4.59 -2.79 16.42
C ASP A 73 -3.66 -1.73 17.02
N TYR A 74 -3.01 -0.90 16.19
CA TYR A 74 -2.20 0.22 16.65
C TYR A 74 -3.03 1.26 17.42
N ALA A 75 -4.17 1.68 16.86
CA ALA A 75 -5.05 2.67 17.49
C ALA A 75 -5.61 2.20 18.84
N ARG A 76 -5.91 0.90 18.97
CA ARG A 76 -6.39 0.30 20.24
C ARG A 76 -5.30 0.21 21.31
N LYS A 77 -4.05 -0.08 20.90
CA LYS A 77 -2.91 -0.20 21.83
C LYS A 77 -2.42 1.14 22.36
N ASN A 78 -2.52 2.20 21.56
CA ASN A 78 -2.04 3.55 21.89
C ASN A 78 -3.18 4.47 22.33
N LYS A 79 -4.20 3.90 22.98
CA LYS A 79 -5.32 4.65 23.54
C LYS A 79 -5.01 5.16 24.94
#